data_AF-A0A554KE79-F1
#
_entry.id   AF-A0A554KE79-F1
#
_cell.length_a   1.000
_cell.length_b   1.000
_cell.length_c   1.000
_cell.angle_alpha   90.00
_cell.angle_beta   90.00
_cell.angle_gamma   90.00
#
_symmetry.space_group_name_H-M   'P 1'
#
loop_
_entity.id
_entity.type
_entity.pdbx_description
1 polymer ?
#
loop_
_entity_poly.entity_id
_entity_poly.type
_entity_poly.pdbx_seq_one_letter_code
_entity_poly.pdbx_strand_id
1 'polypeptide(L)'
;MKTLGLVTLMIAAVAGVWGYYYYQELYIPSVYAAAVVPLYQTVPHAISALHSFSPSDEMDFVRADTVLREQCDALHSMEQQLTGIQPSMHGELVHQYFQETLGLLGKACNEATAKVEHTGSLMTFLAEFEKIFTVMEDTNRGSSQEDDSTAPQIRTAGDLQRVWGGQMKTVDETGTKAFGGSLTGIDEKTAATLKQEWERVEPNLTAMISVLNNLNVPLSLPLEEATQRIAPSGLRAAEKAMNVLTKSRDVFRKIREQPEFSVSALDIINFRSLKGISQVEISEHLYTLNAAIKELDMIY
;
A
#
# COMPACT_ATOMS: atom_id res chain seq x y z
N MET A 1 -55.00 -57.43 -6.02
CA MET A 1 -53.71 -56.97 -6.58
C MET A 1 -53.60 -55.45 -6.70
N LYS A 2 -54.64 -54.69 -7.09
CA LYS A 2 -54.56 -53.22 -7.23
C LYS A 2 -54.29 -52.44 -5.94
N THR A 3 -54.79 -52.91 -4.80
CA THR A 3 -54.61 -52.27 -3.47
C THR A 3 -53.21 -52.44 -2.90
N LEU A 4 -52.57 -53.59 -3.11
CA LEU A 4 -51.23 -53.86 -2.57
C LEU A 4 -50.17 -52.96 -3.24
N GLY A 5 -50.22 -52.80 -4.56
CA GLY A 5 -49.31 -51.91 -5.29
C GLY A 5 -49.46 -50.43 -4.94
N LEU A 6 -50.67 -50.00 -4.57
CA LEU A 6 -50.94 -48.61 -4.18
C LEU A 6 -50.39 -48.29 -2.78
N VAL A 7 -50.44 -49.27 -1.86
CA VAL A 7 -49.85 -49.15 -0.52
C VAL A 7 -48.31 -49.13 -0.59
N THR A 8 -47.68 -49.96 -1.42
CA THR A 8 -46.21 -49.95 -1.58
C THR A 8 -45.70 -48.64 -2.18
N LEU A 9 -46.43 -48.07 -3.14
CA LEU A 9 -46.11 -46.77 -3.75
C LEU A 9 -46.25 -45.62 -2.75
N MET A 10 -47.26 -45.65 -1.88
CA MET A 10 -47.40 -44.67 -0.80
C MET A 10 -46.27 -44.78 0.23
N ILE A 11 -45.87 -45.98 0.63
CA ILE A 11 -44.76 -46.16 1.58
C ILE A 11 -43.43 -45.68 0.98
N ALA A 12 -43.18 -45.96 -0.30
CA ALA A 12 -42.01 -45.46 -1.01
C ALA A 12 -42.03 -43.93 -1.17
N ALA A 13 -43.20 -43.34 -1.45
CA ALA A 13 -43.36 -41.88 -1.51
C ALA A 13 -43.17 -41.22 -0.14
N VAL A 14 -43.70 -41.80 0.93
CA VAL A 14 -43.51 -41.31 2.31
C VAL A 14 -42.06 -41.45 2.74
N ALA A 15 -41.40 -42.58 2.47
CA ALA A 15 -39.98 -42.79 2.79
C ALA A 15 -39.06 -41.87 1.96
N GLY A 16 -39.40 -41.61 0.69
CA GLY A 16 -38.67 -40.68 -0.17
C GLY A 16 -38.82 -39.23 0.28
N VAL A 17 -40.05 -38.80 0.63
CA VAL A 17 -40.33 -37.45 1.14
C VAL A 17 -39.71 -37.23 2.52
N TRP A 18 -39.81 -38.21 3.43
CA TRP A 18 -39.21 -38.12 4.77
C TRP A 18 -37.69 -38.22 4.73
N GLY A 19 -37.11 -39.06 3.87
CA GLY A 19 -35.67 -39.14 3.68
C GLY A 19 -35.10 -37.85 3.06
N TYR A 20 -35.81 -37.27 2.09
CA TYR A 20 -35.47 -35.97 1.52
C TYR A 20 -35.61 -34.83 2.53
N TYR A 21 -36.65 -34.86 3.36
CA TYR A 21 -36.86 -33.91 4.45
C TYR A 21 -35.75 -34.00 5.50
N TYR A 22 -35.43 -35.18 6.01
CA TYR A 22 -34.28 -35.39 6.92
C TYR A 22 -32.95 -34.93 6.31
N TYR A 23 -32.75 -35.20 5.02
CA TYR A 23 -31.58 -34.76 4.28
C TYR A 23 -31.49 -33.23 4.22
N GLN A 24 -32.61 -32.56 3.91
CA GLN A 24 -32.72 -31.10 3.83
C GLN A 24 -32.61 -30.40 5.19
N GLU A 25 -33.14 -31.01 6.26
CA GLU A 25 -33.35 -30.33 7.53
C GLU A 25 -32.23 -30.57 8.54
N LEU A 26 -31.50 -31.68 8.43
CA LEU A 26 -30.41 -32.04 9.36
C LEU A 26 -29.06 -32.22 8.66
N TYR A 27 -29.01 -32.83 7.49
CA TYR A 27 -27.74 -33.16 6.84
C TYR A 27 -27.15 -32.00 6.02
N ILE A 28 -27.93 -31.36 5.14
CA ILE A 28 -27.45 -30.20 4.36
C ILE A 28 -26.99 -29.04 5.27
N PRO A 29 -27.71 -28.68 6.35
CA PRO A 29 -27.27 -27.61 7.24
C PRO A 29 -25.97 -27.93 8.00
N SER A 30 -25.77 -29.18 8.46
CA SER A 30 -24.53 -29.59 9.14
C SER A 30 -23.33 -29.63 8.20
N VAL A 31 -23.50 -30.10 6.96
CA VAL A 31 -22.45 -30.05 5.91
C VAL A 31 -22.09 -28.60 5.59
N TYR A 32 -23.08 -27.71 5.50
CA TYR A 32 -22.86 -26.28 5.30
C TYR A 32 -22.09 -25.65 6.48
N ALA A 33 -22.53 -25.89 7.72
CA ALA A 33 -21.87 -25.37 8.91
C ALA A 33 -20.40 -25.84 9.01
N ALA A 34 -20.15 -27.13 8.75
CA ALA A 34 -18.80 -27.70 8.74
C ALA A 34 -17.87 -27.07 7.68
N ALA A 35 -18.42 -26.50 6.60
CA ALA A 35 -17.64 -25.79 5.58
C ALA A 35 -17.45 -24.30 5.91
N VAL A 36 -18.49 -23.64 6.44
CA VAL A 36 -18.50 -22.18 6.64
C VAL A 36 -17.87 -21.74 7.96
N VAL A 37 -18.08 -22.47 9.06
CA VAL A 37 -17.54 -22.10 10.38
C VAL A 37 -16.01 -22.05 10.35
N PRO A 38 -15.28 -23.06 9.82
CA PRO A 38 -13.82 -22.99 9.71
C PRO A 38 -13.36 -21.83 8.82
N LEU A 39 -14.08 -21.55 7.73
CA LEU A 39 -13.76 -20.42 6.86
C LEU A 39 -13.89 -19.09 7.60
N TYR A 40 -14.95 -18.89 8.37
CA TYR A 40 -15.12 -17.70 9.21
C TYR A 40 -14.00 -17.57 10.26
N GLN A 41 -13.58 -18.67 10.89
CA GLN A 41 -12.49 -18.65 11.87
C GLN A 41 -11.14 -18.18 11.29
N THR A 42 -10.97 -18.22 9.96
CA THR A 42 -9.79 -17.66 9.30
C THR A 42 -9.86 -16.15 9.06
N VAL A 43 -11.05 -15.54 9.11
CA VAL A 43 -11.24 -14.09 8.87
C VAL A 43 -10.40 -13.24 9.82
N PRO A 44 -10.38 -13.46 11.16
CA PRO A 44 -9.53 -12.70 12.06
C PRO A 44 -8.04 -12.78 11.72
N HIS A 45 -7.57 -13.93 11.21
CA HIS A 45 -6.18 -14.10 10.80
C HIS A 45 -5.86 -13.35 9.50
N ALA A 46 -6.82 -13.28 8.57
CA ALA A 46 -6.66 -12.55 7.32
C ALA A 46 -6.74 -11.03 7.48
N ILE A 47 -7.42 -10.51 8.51
CA ILE A 47 -7.55 -9.06 8.72
C ILE A 47 -6.68 -8.53 9.87
N SER A 48 -6.12 -9.41 10.70
CA SER A 48 -5.22 -8.98 11.78
C SER A 48 -3.81 -8.79 11.24
N ALA A 49 -3.31 -7.56 11.31
CA ALA A 49 -1.91 -7.29 11.11
C ALA A 49 -1.13 -7.44 12.42
N LEU A 50 -0.21 -8.41 12.41
CA LEU A 50 1.04 -8.53 13.18
C LEU A 50 1.19 -7.52 14.33
N HIS A 51 1.07 -8.01 15.56
CA HIS A 51 1.35 -7.28 16.81
C HIS A 51 2.84 -6.88 16.96
N SER A 52 3.66 -7.08 15.91
CA SER A 52 5.11 -6.87 15.89
C SER A 52 5.56 -5.69 15.03
N PHE A 53 4.64 -4.82 14.56
CA PHE A 53 5.02 -3.56 13.93
C PHE A 53 5.50 -2.56 14.99
N SER A 54 6.80 -2.30 15.02
CA SER A 54 7.37 -1.16 15.75
C SER A 54 7.28 0.08 14.86
N PRO A 55 6.63 1.17 15.32
CA PRO A 55 6.30 2.33 14.50
C PRO A 55 7.49 3.30 14.38
N SER A 56 8.56 2.86 13.72
CA SER A 56 9.68 3.73 13.40
C SER A 56 10.37 3.25 12.12
N ASP A 57 9.87 3.65 10.95
CA ASP A 57 10.64 4.32 9.86
C ASP A 57 9.90 4.20 8.51
N GLU A 58 10.42 4.87 7.47
CA GLU A 58 9.99 4.74 6.06
C GLU A 58 9.86 3.29 5.55
N MET A 59 10.55 2.34 6.20
CA MET A 59 10.39 0.89 6.00
C MET A 59 8.99 0.36 6.34
N ASP A 60 8.18 1.12 7.07
CA ASP A 60 6.86 0.72 7.53
C ASP A 60 5.85 0.67 6.37
N PHE A 61 5.95 1.54 5.37
CA PHE A 61 5.03 1.51 4.22
C PHE A 61 5.34 0.37 3.26
N VAL A 62 6.62 0.03 3.05
CA VAL A 62 7.00 -1.14 2.22
C VAL A 62 6.54 -2.43 2.89
N ARG A 63 6.74 -2.56 4.21
CA ARG A 63 6.24 -3.71 4.96
C ARG A 63 4.71 -3.75 4.98
N ALA A 64 4.05 -2.60 5.09
CA ALA A 64 2.60 -2.51 5.04
C ALA A 64 2.02 -2.94 3.70
N ASP A 65 2.69 -2.63 2.58
CA ASP A 65 2.28 -3.09 1.24
C ASP A 65 2.33 -4.61 1.16
N THR A 66 3.42 -5.23 1.63
CA THR A 66 3.51 -6.70 1.69
C THR A 66 2.39 -7.30 2.52
N VAL A 67 2.16 -6.79 3.73
CA VAL A 67 1.10 -7.30 4.61
C VAL A 67 -0.27 -7.14 3.97
N LEU A 68 -0.59 -5.97 3.41
CA LEU A 68 -1.87 -5.75 2.75
C LEU A 68 -2.09 -6.68 1.57
N ARG A 69 -1.06 -6.96 0.77
CA ARG A 69 -1.17 -7.93 -0.33
C ARG A 69 -1.48 -9.34 0.19
N GLU A 70 -0.80 -9.79 1.25
CA GLU A 70 -1.09 -11.08 1.88
C GLU A 70 -2.53 -11.14 2.43
N GLN A 71 -3.00 -10.04 3.04
CA GLN A 71 -4.38 -9.92 3.52
C GLN A 71 -5.39 -9.96 2.36
N CYS A 72 -5.13 -9.24 1.27
CA CYS A 72 -5.99 -9.20 0.09
C CYS A 72 -6.06 -10.58 -0.58
N ASP A 73 -4.93 -11.26 -0.72
CA ASP A 73 -4.86 -12.62 -1.27
C ASP A 73 -5.63 -13.62 -0.41
N ALA A 74 -5.51 -13.51 0.93
CA ALA A 74 -6.26 -14.33 1.86
C ALA A 74 -7.77 -14.09 1.76
N LEU A 75 -8.22 -12.82 1.72
CA LEU A 75 -9.62 -12.45 1.56
C LEU A 75 -10.19 -12.94 0.23
N HIS A 76 -9.43 -12.81 -0.86
CA HIS A 76 -9.84 -13.29 -2.17
C HIS A 76 -9.95 -14.82 -2.21
N SER A 77 -9.00 -15.54 -1.58
CA SER A 77 -9.07 -16.99 -1.42
C SER A 77 -10.32 -17.41 -0.63
N MET A 78 -10.68 -16.68 0.42
CA MET A 78 -11.92 -16.95 1.19
C MET A 78 -13.17 -16.72 0.35
N GLU A 79 -13.21 -15.64 -0.44
CA GLU A 79 -14.33 -15.34 -1.34
C GLU A 79 -14.53 -16.46 -2.38
N GLN A 80 -13.44 -16.96 -2.96
CA GLN A 80 -13.47 -18.10 -3.89
C GLN A 80 -13.97 -19.38 -3.21
N GLN A 81 -13.48 -19.67 -2.00
CA GLN A 81 -13.92 -20.83 -1.23
C GLN A 81 -15.40 -20.74 -0.88
N LEU A 82 -15.86 -19.57 -0.41
CA LEU A 82 -17.25 -19.33 -0.06
C LEU A 82 -18.17 -19.50 -1.28
N THR A 83 -17.77 -19.01 -2.45
CA THR A 83 -18.53 -19.18 -3.70
C THR A 83 -18.71 -20.65 -4.10
N GLY A 84 -17.77 -21.51 -3.70
CA GLY A 84 -17.84 -22.97 -3.90
C GLY A 84 -18.74 -23.70 -2.91
N ILE A 85 -19.21 -23.03 -1.85
CA ILE A 85 -20.09 -23.62 -0.83
C ILE A 85 -21.54 -23.30 -1.18
N GLN A 86 -22.34 -24.33 -1.40
CA GLN A 86 -23.77 -24.16 -1.61
C GLN A 86 -24.48 -23.94 -0.26
N PRO A 87 -25.21 -22.82 -0.07
CA PRO A 87 -25.92 -22.58 1.17
C PRO A 87 -27.06 -23.58 1.39
N SER A 88 -27.28 -23.96 2.65
CA SER A 88 -28.51 -24.61 3.08
C SER A 88 -29.62 -23.56 3.22
N MET A 89 -30.90 -23.97 3.23
CA MET A 89 -32.03 -23.05 3.45
C MET A 89 -31.88 -22.22 4.75
N HIS A 90 -31.29 -22.81 5.79
CA HIS A 90 -31.04 -22.15 7.08
C HIS A 90 -29.75 -21.30 7.07
N GLY A 91 -28.87 -21.54 6.09
CA GLY A 91 -27.59 -20.86 5.92
C GLY A 91 -27.58 -19.75 4.87
N GLU A 92 -28.63 -19.59 4.06
CA GLU A 92 -28.69 -18.60 2.97
C GLU A 92 -28.39 -17.18 3.46
N LEU A 93 -29.00 -16.75 4.56
CA LEU A 93 -28.77 -15.42 5.12
C LEU A 93 -27.34 -15.26 5.64
N VAL A 94 -26.82 -16.27 6.34
CA VAL A 94 -25.43 -16.28 6.83
C VAL A 94 -24.45 -16.20 5.65
N HIS A 95 -24.73 -16.96 4.58
CA HIS A 95 -23.91 -17.01 3.38
C HIS A 95 -23.87 -15.65 2.68
N GLN A 96 -25.04 -15.04 2.50
CA GLN A 96 -25.15 -13.70 1.91
C GLN A 96 -24.38 -12.68 2.74
N TYR A 97 -24.58 -12.65 4.07
CA TYR A 97 -23.85 -11.72 4.94
C TYR A 97 -22.34 -11.95 4.91
N PHE A 98 -21.89 -13.20 4.80
CA PHE A 98 -20.47 -13.51 4.70
C PHE A 98 -19.90 -13.01 3.36
N GLN A 99 -20.61 -13.21 2.25
CA GLN A 99 -20.24 -12.67 0.94
C GLN A 99 -20.16 -11.14 0.97
N GLU A 100 -21.15 -10.46 1.55
CA GLU A 100 -21.16 -9.01 1.70
C GLU A 100 -19.98 -8.52 2.55
N THR A 101 -19.68 -9.22 3.64
CA THR A 101 -18.55 -8.89 4.54
C THR A 101 -17.21 -9.06 3.84
N LEU A 102 -17.00 -10.17 3.13
CA LEU A 102 -15.77 -10.40 2.34
C LEU A 102 -15.64 -9.37 1.20
N GLY A 103 -16.74 -9.03 0.54
CA GLY A 103 -16.74 -7.98 -0.48
C GLY A 103 -16.37 -6.60 0.08
N LEU A 104 -16.86 -6.26 1.27
CA LEU A 104 -16.49 -5.02 1.97
C LEU A 104 -15.00 -5.02 2.36
N LEU A 105 -14.52 -6.10 2.98
CA LEU A 105 -13.12 -6.25 3.37
C LEU A 105 -12.18 -6.25 2.15
N GLY A 106 -12.57 -6.89 1.04
CA GLY A 106 -11.81 -6.88 -0.20
C GLY A 106 -11.69 -5.47 -0.80
N LYS A 107 -12.78 -4.68 -0.80
CA LYS A 107 -12.73 -3.28 -1.22
C LYS A 107 -11.82 -2.44 -0.30
N ALA A 108 -11.92 -2.64 1.02
CA ALA A 108 -11.07 -1.95 1.99
C ALA A 108 -9.60 -2.29 1.80
N CYS A 109 -9.30 -3.56 1.55
CA CYS A 109 -7.94 -4.03 1.28
C CYS A 109 -7.35 -3.42 0.00
N ASN A 110 -8.15 -3.34 -1.07
CA ASN A 110 -7.72 -2.69 -2.32
C ASN A 110 -7.48 -1.18 -2.15
N GLU A 111 -8.37 -0.47 -1.44
CA GLU A 111 -8.19 0.96 -1.14
C GLU A 111 -6.95 1.19 -0.26
N ALA A 112 -6.76 0.35 0.75
CA ALA A 112 -5.60 0.40 1.64
C ALA A 112 -4.29 0.12 0.89
N THR A 113 -4.26 -0.87 0.00
CA THR A 113 -3.08 -1.22 -0.81
C THR A 113 -2.68 -0.04 -1.68
N ALA A 114 -3.63 0.54 -2.42
CA ALA A 114 -3.38 1.73 -3.22
C ALA A 114 -2.89 2.90 -2.36
N LYS A 115 -3.52 3.11 -1.19
CA LYS A 115 -3.12 4.19 -0.27
C LYS A 115 -1.71 3.99 0.29
N VAL A 116 -1.33 2.77 0.68
CA VAL A 116 0.02 2.47 1.19
C VAL A 116 1.07 2.63 0.09
N GLU A 117 0.82 2.11 -1.11
CA GLU A 117 1.77 2.21 -2.23
C GLU A 117 2.04 3.68 -2.59
N HIS A 118 0.97 4.48 -2.69
CA HIS A 118 1.10 5.91 -3.00
C HIS A 118 1.73 6.70 -1.86
N THR A 119 1.24 6.55 -0.63
CA THR A 119 1.80 7.27 0.54
C THR A 119 3.25 6.88 0.77
N GLY A 120 3.59 5.60 0.67
CA GLY A 120 4.96 5.10 0.77
C GLY A 120 5.87 5.71 -0.30
N SER A 121 5.46 5.66 -1.57
CA SER A 121 6.25 6.23 -2.68
C SER A 121 6.48 7.74 -2.51
N LEU A 122 5.46 8.48 -2.08
CA LEU A 122 5.57 9.91 -1.82
C LEU A 122 6.47 10.22 -0.63
N MET A 123 6.36 9.47 0.48
CA MET A 123 7.23 9.63 1.64
C MET A 123 8.68 9.33 1.31
N THR A 124 8.94 8.26 0.54
CA THR A 124 10.29 7.96 0.02
C THR A 124 10.81 9.11 -0.84
N PHE A 125 10.01 9.62 -1.78
CA PHE A 125 10.42 10.77 -2.59
C PHE A 125 10.79 11.98 -1.73
N LEU A 126 9.93 12.37 -0.77
CA LEU A 126 10.16 13.53 0.10
C LEU A 126 11.45 13.38 0.92
N ALA A 127 11.75 12.17 1.38
CA ALA A 127 12.97 11.84 2.11
C ALA A 127 14.22 11.91 1.21
N GLU A 128 14.17 11.30 0.03
CA GLU A 128 15.27 11.33 -0.94
C GLU A 128 15.53 12.75 -1.46
N PHE A 129 14.48 13.56 -1.64
CA PHE A 129 14.59 14.95 -2.03
C PHE A 129 15.34 15.78 -0.99
N GLU A 130 15.07 15.55 0.30
CA GLU A 130 15.78 16.23 1.39
C GLU A 130 17.26 15.81 1.45
N LYS A 131 17.55 14.52 1.19
CA LYS A 131 18.92 14.00 1.17
C LYS A 131 19.82 14.67 0.13
N ILE A 132 19.27 15.24 -0.96
CA ILE A 132 20.09 16.02 -1.91
C ILE A 132 20.82 17.15 -1.16
N PHE A 133 20.14 17.84 -0.25
CA PHE A 133 20.71 18.97 0.49
C PHE A 133 21.66 18.52 1.59
N THR A 134 21.37 17.41 2.28
CA THR A 134 22.30 16.81 3.24
C THR A 134 23.62 16.43 2.55
N VAL A 135 23.54 15.76 1.39
CA VAL A 135 24.71 15.39 0.59
C VAL A 135 25.50 16.63 0.15
N MET A 136 24.83 17.72 -0.24
CA MET A 136 25.50 18.98 -0.58
C MET A 136 26.16 19.66 0.63
N GLU A 137 25.48 19.70 1.77
CA GLU A 137 25.99 20.32 3.01
C GLU A 137 27.19 19.54 3.59
N ASP A 138 27.13 18.21 3.58
CA ASP A 138 28.21 17.34 4.06
C ASP A 138 29.44 17.41 3.13
N THR A 139 29.21 17.55 1.81
CA THR A 139 30.28 17.83 0.84
C THR A 139 31.03 19.12 1.20
N ASN A 140 30.32 20.16 1.61
CA ASN A 140 30.90 21.47 1.95
C ASN A 140 31.59 21.48 3.34
N ARG A 141 31.23 20.55 4.24
CA ARG A 141 31.85 20.41 5.57
C ARG A 141 33.13 19.56 5.57
N GLY A 142 33.25 18.61 4.64
CA GLY A 142 34.39 17.70 4.51
C GLY A 142 35.75 18.33 4.17
N SER A 143 35.83 19.67 4.04
CA SER A 143 37.11 20.39 3.89
C SER A 143 37.73 20.82 5.22
N SER A 144 37.05 20.67 6.36
CA SER A 144 37.43 21.35 7.61
C SER A 144 37.54 20.48 8.87
N GLN A 145 37.18 19.19 8.84
CA GLN A 145 37.29 18.30 10.01
C GLN A 145 37.81 16.92 9.62
N GLU A 146 38.89 16.50 10.28
CA GLU A 146 39.74 15.36 9.92
C GLU A 146 39.28 14.02 10.53
N ASP A 147 38.10 13.93 11.17
CA ASP A 147 37.82 12.83 12.12
C ASP A 147 36.43 12.18 12.07
N ASP A 148 35.69 12.26 10.95
CA ASP A 148 34.49 11.41 10.80
C ASP A 148 34.42 10.76 9.40
N SER A 149 34.55 9.44 9.39
CA SER A 149 34.94 8.63 8.23
C SER A 149 33.76 8.12 7.39
N THR A 150 32.58 8.73 7.51
CA THR A 150 31.34 8.26 6.87
C THR A 150 30.78 9.18 5.77
N ALA A 151 31.16 10.46 5.73
CA ALA A 151 30.70 11.37 4.68
C ALA A 151 31.50 11.20 3.38
N PRO A 152 30.85 11.03 2.21
CA PRO A 152 31.57 10.88 0.94
C PRO A 152 32.28 12.19 0.57
N GLN A 153 33.61 12.18 0.58
CA GLN A 153 34.41 13.33 0.17
C GLN A 153 34.41 13.47 -1.36
N ILE A 154 33.92 14.60 -1.87
CA ILE A 154 33.92 14.89 -3.30
C ILE A 154 35.20 15.61 -3.68
N ARG A 155 36.18 14.85 -4.19
CA ARG A 155 37.50 15.40 -4.55
C ARG A 155 37.69 15.53 -6.06
N THR A 156 36.96 14.71 -6.83
CA THR A 156 37.11 14.60 -8.27
C THR A 156 35.78 14.80 -9.00
N ALA A 157 35.84 15.03 -10.31
CA ALA A 157 34.65 15.04 -11.18
C ALA A 157 33.86 13.72 -11.09
N GLY A 158 34.56 12.58 -10.97
CA GLY A 158 33.94 11.26 -10.80
C GLY A 158 33.22 11.10 -9.47
N ASP A 159 33.78 11.65 -8.38
CA ASP A 159 33.07 11.68 -7.09
C ASP A 159 31.81 12.53 -7.16
N LEU A 160 31.87 13.69 -7.84
CA LEU A 160 30.72 14.57 -8.00
C LEU A 160 29.61 13.87 -8.78
N GLN A 161 29.95 13.25 -9.91
CA GLN A 161 28.99 12.52 -10.72
C GLN A 161 28.40 11.33 -9.95
N ARG A 162 29.22 10.58 -9.21
CA ARG A 162 28.76 9.41 -8.44
C ARG A 162 27.84 9.81 -7.28
N VAL A 163 28.23 10.83 -6.51
CA VAL A 163 27.54 11.19 -5.27
C VAL A 163 26.33 12.09 -5.57
N TRP A 164 26.53 13.23 -6.23
CA TRP A 164 25.42 14.14 -6.55
C TRP A 164 24.56 13.62 -7.69
N GLY A 165 25.19 13.14 -8.78
CA GLY A 165 24.45 12.58 -9.90
C GLY A 165 23.68 11.32 -9.52
N GLY A 166 24.26 10.47 -8.67
CA GLY A 166 23.59 9.32 -8.07
C GLY A 166 22.36 9.73 -7.26
N GLN A 167 22.51 10.64 -6.30
CA GLN A 167 21.39 11.09 -5.46
C GLN A 167 20.28 11.77 -6.27
N MET A 168 20.64 12.63 -7.22
CA MET A 168 19.66 13.30 -8.08
C MET A 168 18.90 12.30 -8.96
N LYS A 169 19.57 11.25 -9.44
CA LYS A 169 18.91 10.17 -10.18
C LYS A 169 17.94 9.38 -9.28
N THR A 170 18.31 9.08 -8.05
CA THR A 170 17.40 8.44 -7.08
C THR A 170 16.14 9.29 -6.85
N VAL A 171 16.29 10.61 -6.73
CA VAL A 171 15.15 11.53 -6.59
C VAL A 171 14.28 11.56 -7.84
N ASP A 172 14.89 11.53 -9.02
CA ASP A 172 14.17 11.48 -10.29
C ASP A 172 13.32 10.21 -10.41
N GLU A 173 13.90 9.06 -10.08
CA GLU A 173 13.24 7.76 -10.11
C GLU A 173 12.10 7.67 -9.07
N THR A 174 12.36 8.10 -7.82
CA THR A 174 11.35 8.09 -6.76
C THR A 174 10.24 9.12 -6.99
N GLY A 175 10.57 10.29 -7.54
CA GLY A 175 9.61 11.30 -7.95
C GLY A 175 8.71 10.81 -9.07
N THR A 176 9.28 10.23 -10.14
CA THR A 176 8.50 9.63 -11.23
C THR A 176 7.51 8.58 -10.71
N LYS A 177 7.95 7.73 -9.76
CA LYS A 177 7.06 6.74 -9.12
C LYS A 177 5.97 7.41 -8.29
N ALA A 178 6.31 8.39 -7.45
CA ALA A 178 5.36 9.09 -6.58
C ALA A 178 4.29 9.88 -7.36
N PHE A 179 4.68 10.48 -8.48
CA PHE A 179 3.84 11.39 -9.28
C PHE A 179 3.26 10.78 -10.56
N GLY A 180 3.66 9.55 -10.92
CA GLY A 180 3.15 8.84 -12.10
C GLY A 180 1.72 8.31 -11.96
N GLY A 181 1.18 8.27 -10.73
CA GLY A 181 -0.18 7.82 -10.42
C GLY A 181 -1.12 8.94 -9.98
N SER A 182 -2.36 8.57 -9.61
CA SER A 182 -3.29 9.50 -8.96
C SER A 182 -2.91 9.67 -7.49
N LEU A 183 -2.86 10.90 -6.98
CA LEU A 183 -2.58 11.21 -5.57
C LEU A 183 -3.81 10.94 -4.68
N THR A 184 -4.27 9.69 -4.68
CA THR A 184 -5.46 9.26 -3.92
C THR A 184 -5.21 9.33 -2.42
N GLY A 185 -6.22 9.75 -1.66
CA GLY A 185 -6.16 9.83 -0.20
C GLY A 185 -5.67 11.17 0.35
N ILE A 186 -4.99 11.97 -0.46
CA ILE A 186 -4.54 13.34 -0.16
C ILE A 186 -5.66 14.32 -0.54
N ASP A 187 -5.80 15.44 0.17
CA ASP A 187 -6.71 16.49 -0.23
C ASP A 187 -6.34 17.07 -1.61
N GLU A 188 -7.37 17.46 -2.36
CA GLU A 188 -7.21 17.91 -3.75
C GLU A 188 -6.26 19.12 -3.88
N LYS A 189 -6.25 20.02 -2.90
CA LYS A 189 -5.43 21.22 -2.92
C LYS A 189 -3.96 20.88 -2.67
N THR A 190 -3.67 20.01 -1.72
CA THR A 190 -2.32 19.52 -1.44
C THR A 190 -1.80 18.65 -2.57
N ALA A 191 -2.65 17.78 -3.13
CA ALA A 191 -2.33 17.01 -4.33
C ALA A 191 -1.97 17.92 -5.52
N ALA A 192 -2.78 18.95 -5.78
CA ALA A 192 -2.50 19.92 -6.83
C ALA A 192 -1.18 20.69 -6.58
N THR A 193 -0.91 21.07 -5.32
CA THR A 193 0.32 21.76 -4.94
C THR A 193 1.54 20.87 -5.15
N LEU A 194 1.48 19.62 -4.69
CA LEU A 194 2.54 18.62 -4.86
C LEU A 194 2.86 18.38 -6.34
N LYS A 195 1.82 18.19 -7.16
CA LYS A 195 1.97 17.98 -8.60
C LYS A 195 2.60 19.20 -9.27
N GLN A 196 2.11 20.41 -8.96
CA GLN A 196 2.65 21.64 -9.53
C GLN A 196 4.13 21.85 -9.15
N GLU A 197 4.51 21.53 -7.91
CA GLU A 197 5.90 21.61 -7.48
C GLU A 197 6.76 20.54 -8.16
N TRP A 198 6.27 19.32 -8.33
CA TRP A 198 6.97 18.29 -9.09
C TRP A 198 7.22 18.70 -10.54
N GLU A 199 6.19 19.20 -11.24
CA GLU A 199 6.29 19.72 -12.62
C GLU A 199 7.31 20.87 -12.74
N ARG A 200 7.58 21.58 -11.64
CA ARG A 200 8.64 22.59 -11.57
C ARG A 200 10.01 21.98 -11.30
N VAL A 201 10.09 20.98 -10.43
CA VAL A 201 11.34 20.34 -9.97
C VAL A 201 11.94 19.43 -11.02
N GLU A 202 11.15 18.52 -11.60
CA GLU A 202 11.56 17.48 -12.55
C GLU A 202 12.46 18.00 -13.68
N PRO A 203 12.09 19.04 -14.46
CA PRO A 203 12.93 19.53 -15.55
C PRO A 203 14.25 20.15 -15.05
N ASN A 204 14.27 20.71 -13.84
CA ASN A 204 15.47 21.30 -13.24
C ASN A 204 16.40 20.22 -12.69
N LEU A 205 15.85 19.13 -12.14
CA LEU A 205 16.61 17.95 -11.73
C LEU A 205 17.26 17.28 -12.95
N THR A 206 16.49 17.09 -14.03
CA THR A 206 16.99 16.57 -15.31
C THR A 206 18.12 17.45 -15.87
N ALA A 207 17.96 18.78 -15.81
CA ALA A 207 19.01 19.71 -16.25
C ALA A 207 20.29 19.56 -15.41
N MET A 208 20.18 19.43 -14.09
CA MET A 208 21.34 19.19 -13.21
C MET A 208 22.04 17.87 -13.51
N ILE A 209 21.29 16.78 -13.66
CA ILE A 209 21.83 15.46 -14.04
C ILE A 209 22.56 15.57 -15.39
N SER A 210 21.98 16.29 -16.35
CA SER A 210 22.59 16.54 -17.66
C SER A 210 23.90 17.32 -17.54
N VAL A 211 23.94 18.40 -16.74
CA VAL A 211 25.18 19.16 -16.49
C VAL A 211 26.26 18.26 -15.88
N LEU A 212 25.91 17.44 -14.88
CA LEU A 212 26.84 16.54 -14.20
C LEU A 212 27.38 15.45 -15.13
N ASN A 213 26.52 14.86 -15.98
CA ASN A 213 26.93 13.82 -16.92
C ASN A 213 27.72 14.36 -18.11
N ASN A 214 27.47 15.62 -18.51
CA ASN A 214 28.13 16.27 -19.66
C ASN A 214 29.40 17.04 -19.28
N LEU A 215 29.94 16.86 -18.06
CA LEU A 215 31.19 17.50 -17.66
C LEU A 215 32.34 17.16 -18.62
N ASN A 216 32.27 16.06 -19.38
CA ASN A 216 33.24 15.63 -20.42
C ASN A 216 34.71 15.87 -20.03
N VAL A 217 35.01 15.59 -18.76
CA VAL A 217 36.35 15.67 -18.15
C VAL A 217 36.73 14.28 -17.65
N PRO A 218 38.03 13.96 -17.56
CA PRO A 218 38.47 12.73 -16.90
C PRO A 218 37.86 12.64 -15.50
N LEU A 219 37.31 11.47 -15.13
CA LEU A 219 36.68 11.27 -13.83
C LEU A 219 37.66 11.49 -12.67
N SER A 220 38.96 11.34 -12.91
CA SER A 220 40.03 11.60 -11.93
C SER A 220 40.43 13.08 -11.82
N LEU A 221 39.86 13.97 -12.66
CA LEU A 221 40.23 15.38 -12.65
C LEU A 221 39.80 16.03 -11.32
N PRO A 222 40.67 16.82 -10.66
CA PRO A 222 40.30 17.57 -9.46
C PRO A 222 39.07 18.44 -9.70
N LEU A 223 38.18 18.52 -8.70
CA LEU A 223 36.90 19.22 -8.82
C LEU A 223 37.05 20.70 -9.22
N GLU A 224 38.06 21.39 -8.68
CA GLU A 224 38.37 22.79 -9.01
C GLU A 224 38.69 22.97 -10.50
N GLU A 225 39.44 22.04 -11.09
CA GLU A 225 39.77 22.06 -12.51
C GLU A 225 38.59 21.64 -13.39
N ALA A 226 37.77 20.70 -12.90
CA ALA A 226 36.56 20.25 -13.60
C ALA A 226 35.51 21.36 -13.69
N THR A 227 35.29 22.10 -12.60
CA THR A 227 34.29 23.18 -12.52
C THR A 227 34.66 24.37 -13.41
N GLN A 228 35.95 24.69 -13.56
CA GLN A 228 36.43 25.73 -14.48
C GLN A 228 36.20 25.41 -15.97
N ARG A 229 35.98 24.13 -16.31
CA ARG A 229 35.73 23.69 -17.68
C ARG A 229 34.25 23.68 -18.05
N ILE A 230 33.37 23.94 -17.10
CA ILE A 230 31.92 24.03 -17.36
C ILE A 230 31.64 25.31 -18.14
N ALA A 231 30.93 25.18 -19.25
CA ALA A 231 30.51 26.33 -20.04
C ALA A 231 29.65 27.30 -19.19
N PRO A 232 29.78 28.63 -19.36
CA PRO A 232 28.98 29.60 -18.60
C PRO A 232 27.46 29.39 -18.70
N SER A 233 26.98 28.87 -19.84
CA SER A 233 25.58 28.47 -20.02
C SER A 233 25.17 27.30 -19.10
N GLY A 234 26.06 26.33 -18.90
CA GLY A 234 25.88 25.20 -17.98
C GLY A 234 25.88 25.63 -16.52
N LEU A 235 26.78 26.54 -16.13
CA LEU A 235 26.79 27.13 -14.79
C LEU A 235 25.49 27.88 -14.48
N ARG A 236 25.01 28.74 -15.40
CA ARG A 236 23.72 29.44 -15.22
C ARG A 236 22.53 28.49 -15.15
N ALA A 237 22.55 27.41 -15.93
CA ALA A 237 21.50 26.40 -15.88
C ALA A 237 21.50 25.66 -14.53
N ALA A 238 22.68 25.30 -14.03
CA ALA A 238 22.85 24.67 -12.72
C ALA A 238 22.42 25.60 -11.57
N GLU A 239 22.81 26.88 -11.59
CA GLU A 239 22.38 27.88 -10.61
C GLU A 239 20.86 28.06 -10.59
N LYS A 240 20.25 28.18 -11.78
CA LYS A 240 18.79 28.28 -11.90
C LYS A 240 18.10 27.05 -11.35
N ALA A 241 18.57 25.86 -11.71
CA ALA A 241 18.02 24.61 -11.24
C ALA A 241 18.14 24.48 -9.72
N MET A 242 19.31 24.78 -9.15
CA MET A 242 19.54 24.74 -7.71
C MET A 242 18.61 25.69 -6.95
N ASN A 243 18.40 26.91 -7.45
CA ASN A 243 17.47 27.86 -6.84
C ASN A 243 16.02 27.33 -6.83
N VAL A 244 15.60 26.63 -7.89
CA VAL A 244 14.29 25.96 -7.93
C VAL A 244 14.22 24.85 -6.90
N LEU A 245 15.20 23.94 -6.88
CA LEU A 245 15.24 22.82 -5.93
C LEU A 245 15.18 23.32 -4.48
N THR A 246 15.98 24.32 -4.12
CA THR A 246 16.00 24.92 -2.78
C THR A 246 14.64 25.52 -2.39
N LYS A 247 13.96 26.22 -3.30
CA LYS A 247 12.63 26.77 -3.01
C LYS A 247 11.58 25.67 -2.83
N SER A 248 11.62 24.64 -3.67
CA SER A 248 10.69 23.52 -3.59
C SER A 248 10.93 22.65 -2.35
N ARG A 249 12.17 22.60 -1.82
CA ARG A 249 12.47 21.97 -0.51
C ARG A 249 11.58 22.50 0.60
N ASP A 250 11.47 23.82 0.71
CA ASP A 250 10.64 24.45 1.74
C ASP A 250 9.15 24.14 1.56
N VAL A 251 8.69 24.02 0.32
CA VAL A 251 7.30 23.66 0.03
C VAL A 251 7.04 22.20 0.41
N PHE A 252 7.89 21.28 -0.03
CA PHE A 252 7.79 19.86 0.31
C PHE A 252 7.88 19.60 1.81
N ARG A 253 8.78 20.29 2.52
CA ARG A 253 8.87 20.21 3.99
C ARG A 253 7.56 20.64 4.66
N LYS A 254 6.99 21.78 4.26
CA LYS A 254 5.71 22.25 4.80
C LYS A 254 4.55 21.30 4.50
N ILE A 255 4.56 20.64 3.34
CA ILE A 255 3.53 19.66 2.99
C ILE A 255 3.68 18.41 3.85
N ARG A 256 4.91 17.92 4.05
CA ARG A 256 5.20 16.77 4.94
C ARG A 256 4.74 17.00 6.39
N GLU A 257 4.72 18.25 6.85
CA GLU A 257 4.26 18.63 8.19
C GLU A 257 2.73 18.67 8.32
N GLN A 258 1.97 18.49 7.23
CA GLN A 258 0.51 18.52 7.29
C GLN A 258 -0.08 17.26 7.94
N PRO A 259 -1.25 17.36 8.60
CA PRO A 259 -1.89 16.23 9.28
C PRO A 259 -2.20 15.04 8.37
N GLU A 260 -2.34 15.23 7.07
CA GLU A 260 -2.62 14.13 6.14
C GLU A 260 -1.44 13.17 5.98
N PHE A 261 -0.23 13.65 6.28
CA PHE A 261 1.01 12.89 6.28
C PHE A 261 1.35 12.30 7.66
N SER A 262 0.52 12.55 8.68
CA SER A 262 0.67 11.91 9.99
C SER A 262 0.00 10.54 10.09
N VAL A 263 -0.72 10.11 9.03
CA VAL A 263 -1.31 8.79 8.95
C VAL A 263 -0.22 7.73 8.97
N SER A 264 -0.23 6.87 9.98
CA SER A 264 0.75 5.79 10.09
C SER A 264 0.41 4.66 9.11
N ALA A 265 1.42 3.91 8.68
CA ALA A 265 1.20 2.69 7.90
C ALA A 265 0.25 1.70 8.63
N LEU A 266 0.34 1.68 9.97
CA LEU A 266 -0.54 0.90 10.84
C LEU A 266 -2.02 1.34 10.75
N ASP A 267 -2.29 2.65 10.65
CA ASP A 267 -3.66 3.15 10.49
C ASP A 267 -4.26 2.80 9.11
N ILE A 268 -3.41 2.63 8.09
CA ILE A 268 -3.86 2.18 6.76
C ILE A 268 -4.13 0.67 6.77
N ILE A 269 -3.22 -0.14 7.34
CA ILE A 269 -3.41 -1.60 7.44
C ILE A 269 -4.66 -1.95 8.25
N ASN A 270 -4.97 -1.18 9.31
CA ASN A 270 -6.16 -1.39 10.12
C ASN A 270 -7.42 -0.71 9.55
N PHE A 271 -7.38 -0.23 8.30
CA PHE A 271 -8.48 0.44 7.60
C PHE A 271 -9.07 1.68 8.32
N ARG A 272 -8.35 2.27 9.28
CA ARG A 272 -8.83 3.41 10.09
C ARG A 272 -8.82 4.73 9.35
N SER A 273 -8.03 4.81 8.27
CA SER A 273 -7.78 6.04 7.53
C SER A 273 -8.39 6.05 6.12
N LEU A 274 -9.22 5.06 5.78
CA LEU A 274 -9.88 4.97 4.48
C LEU A 274 -11.03 5.98 4.40
N LYS A 275 -11.18 6.64 3.24
CA LYS A 275 -12.23 7.65 3.03
C LYS A 275 -13.49 7.02 2.41
N GLY A 276 -13.33 5.93 1.65
CA GLY A 276 -14.42 5.26 0.93
C GLY A 276 -15.21 4.25 1.77
N ILE A 277 -14.62 3.73 2.86
CA ILE A 277 -15.20 2.69 3.70
C ILE A 277 -15.02 3.07 5.16
N SER A 278 -16.11 3.09 5.93
CA SER A 278 -16.03 3.47 7.34
C SER A 278 -15.60 2.27 8.20
N GLN A 279 -14.71 2.51 9.17
CA GLN A 279 -14.33 1.48 10.14
C GLN A 279 -15.56 0.96 10.92
N VAL A 280 -16.56 1.82 11.12
CA VAL A 280 -17.82 1.46 11.77
C VAL A 280 -18.56 0.41 10.94
N GLU A 281 -18.66 0.63 9.63
CA GLU A 281 -19.32 -0.30 8.69
C GLU A 281 -18.63 -1.67 8.69
N ILE A 282 -17.29 -1.70 8.60
CA ILE A 282 -16.51 -2.95 8.71
C ILE A 282 -16.81 -3.65 10.04
N SER A 283 -16.83 -2.90 11.14
CA SER A 283 -17.07 -3.45 12.49
C SER A 283 -18.48 -4.00 12.65
N GLU A 284 -19.49 -3.32 12.11
CA GLU A 284 -20.89 -3.76 12.12
C GLU A 284 -21.11 -5.04 11.32
N HIS A 285 -20.50 -5.13 10.12
CA HIS A 285 -20.54 -6.33 9.31
C HIS A 285 -19.86 -7.51 10.00
N LEU A 286 -18.65 -7.31 10.55
CA LEU A 286 -17.94 -8.35 11.31
C LEU A 286 -18.72 -8.80 12.55
N TYR A 287 -19.35 -7.88 13.27
CA TYR A 287 -20.18 -8.21 14.43
C TYR A 287 -21.41 -9.04 14.05
N THR A 288 -22.10 -8.63 12.97
CA THR A 288 -23.30 -9.31 12.48
C THR A 288 -22.98 -10.71 11.98
N LEU A 289 -21.89 -10.85 11.22
CA LEU A 289 -21.38 -12.14 10.76
C LEU A 289 -21.01 -13.05 11.95
N ASN A 290 -20.32 -12.51 12.97
CA ASN A 290 -19.97 -13.28 14.17
C ASN A 290 -21.22 -13.80 14.91
N ALA A 291 -22.26 -12.98 15.03
CA ALA A 291 -23.51 -13.37 15.65
C ALA A 291 -24.21 -14.49 14.86
N ALA A 292 -24.29 -14.33 13.54
CA ALA A 292 -24.89 -15.30 12.63
C ALA A 292 -24.14 -16.65 12.61
N ILE A 293 -22.81 -16.62 12.65
CA ILE A 293 -21.98 -17.84 12.70
C ILE A 293 -22.11 -18.55 14.05
N LYS A 294 -22.18 -17.83 15.17
CA LYS A 294 -22.42 -18.45 16.48
C LYS A 294 -23.77 -19.14 16.56
N GLU A 295 -24.80 -18.54 15.98
CA GLU A 295 -26.11 -19.17 15.90
C GLU A 295 -26.05 -20.48 15.09
N LEU A 296 -25.36 -20.46 13.95
CA LEU A 296 -25.14 -21.65 13.11
C LEU A 296 -24.39 -22.77 13.85
N ASP A 297 -23.33 -22.42 14.60
CA ASP A 297 -22.46 -23.36 15.36
C ASP A 297 -23.15 -23.94 16.61
N MET A 298 -24.14 -23.25 17.18
CA MET A 298 -24.91 -23.77 18.31
C MET A 298 -26.01 -24.75 17.89
N ILE A 299 -26.46 -24.68 16.63
CA ILE A 299 -27.57 -25.50 16.12
C ILE A 299 -27.08 -26.83 15.54
N TYR A 300 -25.88 -26.87 14.95
CA TYR A 300 -25.38 -28.01 14.14
C TYR A 300 -23.97 -28.44 14.54
#